data_AF-A0A060NQ30-F1
#
_entry.id   AF-A0A060NQ30-F1
#
_cell.length_a   1.000
_cell.length_b   1.000
_cell.length_c   1.000
_cell.angle_alpha   90.00
_cell.angle_beta   90.00
_cell.angle_gamma   90.00
#
_symmetry.space_group_name_H-M   'P 1'
#
loop_
_entity.id
_entity.type
_entity.pdbx_description
1 polymer ?
#
loop_
_entity_poly.entity_id
_entity_poly.type
_entity_poly.pdbx_seq_one_letter_code
_entity_poly.pdbx_strand_id
1 'polypeptide(L)'
;MTTRTQRDEEEVKAGLFEDMPQPPAEQTRHAQAKAALKPEGAPRLLQPNRSQIELRASDLESLLPPDHRARLVWGYVQRQNLSQLLQEIKARGSNAGRAAIDPHILFALWLYATLDGVGSGREVARLSQEHDAYR
;
A
#
# COMPACT_ATOMS: atom_id res chain seq x y z
N MET A 1 -23.67 -33.39 -41.02
CA MET A 1 -23.65 -34.83 -40.67
C MET A 1 -22.24 -35.15 -40.24
N THR A 2 -21.93 -35.67 -39.04
CA THR A 2 -22.77 -36.35 -38.02
C THR A 2 -22.39 -35.96 -36.57
N THR A 3 -23.21 -36.37 -35.61
CA THR A 3 -23.20 -36.07 -34.15
C THR A 3 -22.37 -37.06 -33.31
N ARG A 4 -22.06 -36.71 -32.04
CA ARG A 4 -21.48 -37.62 -31.02
C ARG A 4 -22.31 -37.61 -29.73
N THR A 5 -22.51 -38.80 -29.15
CA THR A 5 -23.37 -39.07 -27.97
C THR A 5 -22.58 -39.06 -26.64
N GLN A 6 -23.28 -38.78 -25.54
CA GLN A 6 -22.81 -38.74 -24.14
C GLN A 6 -22.45 -40.13 -23.56
N ARG A 7 -21.63 -40.21 -22.50
CA ARG A 7 -22.11 -40.64 -21.16
C ARG A 7 -21.10 -40.43 -20.01
N ASP A 8 -21.70 -40.09 -18.87
CA ASP A 8 -21.32 -39.99 -17.45
C ASP A 8 -20.28 -40.99 -16.88
N GLU A 9 -19.51 -40.60 -15.85
CA GLU A 9 -19.70 -41.01 -14.43
C GLU A 9 -18.64 -40.37 -13.48
N GLU A 10 -18.98 -40.22 -12.19
CA GLU A 10 -18.24 -39.42 -11.18
C GLU A 10 -17.30 -40.25 -10.29
N GLU A 11 -16.11 -39.73 -9.93
CA GLU A 11 -15.60 -39.79 -8.54
C GLU A 11 -14.39 -38.85 -8.28
N VAL A 12 -14.10 -38.60 -6.99
CA VAL A 12 -13.03 -37.72 -6.44
C VAL A 12 -13.27 -36.21 -6.58
N LYS A 13 -14.30 -35.68 -5.91
CA LYS A 13 -14.42 -34.23 -5.62
C LYS A 13 -13.47 -33.80 -4.49
N ALA A 14 -12.37 -33.14 -4.87
CA ALA A 14 -11.55 -32.28 -4.01
C ALA A 14 -10.81 -31.20 -4.84
N GLY A 15 -11.52 -30.57 -5.78
CA GLY A 15 -10.99 -29.44 -6.54
C GLY A 15 -11.02 -28.15 -5.72
N LEU A 16 -10.00 -27.29 -5.89
CA LEU A 16 -9.98 -25.94 -5.28
C LEU A 16 -11.13 -25.04 -5.78
N PHE A 17 -11.77 -25.44 -6.88
CA PHE A 17 -13.00 -24.86 -7.43
C PHE A 17 -13.94 -26.02 -7.82
N GLU A 18 -15.20 -25.96 -7.39
CA GLU A 18 -16.13 -27.10 -7.50
C GLU A 18 -16.68 -27.35 -8.91
N ASP A 19 -16.70 -26.31 -9.76
CA ASP A 19 -17.28 -26.34 -11.13
C ASP A 19 -16.26 -26.65 -12.26
N MET A 20 -15.00 -26.99 -11.93
CA MET A 20 -13.98 -27.29 -12.95
C MET A 20 -13.68 -28.80 -13.07
N PRO A 21 -13.69 -29.38 -14.28
CA PRO A 21 -13.27 -30.76 -14.48
C PRO A 21 -11.77 -30.92 -14.19
N GLN A 22 -11.41 -31.97 -13.46
CA GLN A 22 -10.02 -32.20 -13.05
C GLN A 22 -9.13 -32.57 -14.25
N PRO A 23 -7.88 -32.08 -14.29
CA PRO A 23 -6.93 -32.43 -15.34
C PRO A 23 -6.55 -33.93 -15.27
N PRO A 24 -6.35 -34.61 -16.42
CA PRO A 24 -6.00 -36.02 -16.46
C PRO A 24 -4.81 -36.37 -15.57
N ALA A 25 -4.91 -37.46 -14.80
CA ALA A 25 -3.90 -37.86 -13.83
C ALA A 25 -2.49 -37.99 -14.43
N GLU A 26 -2.37 -38.40 -15.69
CA GLU A 26 -1.09 -38.49 -16.40
C GLU A 26 -0.46 -37.13 -16.69
N GLN A 27 -1.24 -36.16 -17.17
CA GLN A 27 -0.73 -34.79 -17.41
C GLN A 27 -0.30 -34.13 -16.10
N THR A 28 -1.07 -34.35 -15.04
CA THR A 28 -0.75 -33.91 -13.68
C THR A 28 0.58 -34.54 -13.21
N ARG A 29 0.77 -35.85 -13.37
CA ARG A 29 2.03 -36.57 -13.07
C ARG A 29 3.21 -36.07 -13.90
N HIS A 30 3.05 -35.85 -15.20
CA HIS A 30 4.12 -35.37 -16.07
C HIS A 30 4.53 -33.92 -15.76
N ALA A 31 3.57 -33.04 -15.45
CA ALA A 31 3.85 -31.68 -15.02
C ALA A 31 4.58 -31.66 -13.66
N GLN A 32 4.15 -32.49 -12.71
CA GLN A 32 4.82 -32.67 -11.42
C GLN A 32 6.25 -33.20 -11.58
N ALA A 33 6.47 -34.25 -12.38
CA ALA A 33 7.80 -34.79 -12.65
C ALA A 33 8.75 -33.75 -13.29
N LYS A 34 8.24 -32.92 -14.21
CA LYS A 34 9.02 -31.87 -14.87
C LYS A 34 9.33 -30.68 -13.95
N ALA A 35 8.45 -30.37 -12.99
CA ALA A 35 8.71 -29.38 -11.94
C ALA A 35 9.78 -29.88 -10.95
N ALA A 36 9.70 -31.15 -10.54
CA ALA A 36 10.63 -31.79 -9.60
C ALA A 36 12.08 -31.90 -10.09
N LEU A 37 12.32 -31.79 -11.40
CA LEU A 37 13.65 -31.88 -12.03
C LEU A 37 14.37 -30.52 -12.17
N LYS A 38 13.76 -29.42 -11.73
CA LYS A 38 14.34 -28.08 -11.90
C LYS A 38 15.21 -27.73 -10.70
N PRO A 39 16.53 -27.48 -10.86
CA PRO A 39 17.36 -27.07 -9.74
C PRO A 39 16.90 -25.69 -9.25
N GLU A 40 16.68 -25.57 -7.94
CA GLU A 40 16.35 -24.29 -7.32
C GLU A 40 17.59 -23.38 -7.34
N GLY A 41 17.47 -22.24 -8.02
CA GLY A 41 18.51 -21.21 -8.00
C GLY A 41 18.60 -20.56 -6.62
N ALA A 42 19.77 -20.01 -6.29
CA ALA A 42 19.98 -19.33 -5.01
C ALA A 42 18.93 -18.22 -4.78
N PRO A 43 18.34 -18.11 -3.58
CA PRO A 43 17.28 -17.15 -3.31
C PRO A 43 17.81 -15.71 -3.40
N ARG A 44 16.97 -14.81 -3.94
CA ARG A 44 17.23 -13.37 -3.88
C ARG A 44 16.84 -12.87 -2.48
N LEU A 45 17.83 -12.50 -1.68
CA LEU A 45 17.66 -12.10 -0.29
C LEU A 45 17.86 -10.59 -0.13
N LEU A 46 16.85 -9.90 0.43
CA LEU A 46 17.07 -8.61 1.09
C LEU A 46 17.75 -8.92 2.43
N GLN A 47 19.02 -8.54 2.58
CA GLN A 47 19.80 -8.84 3.78
C GLN A 47 19.78 -7.65 4.77
N PRO A 48 19.29 -7.83 6.01
CA PRO A 48 19.24 -6.74 6.99
C PRO A 48 20.63 -6.32 7.48
N ASN A 49 20.93 -5.02 7.39
CA ASN A 49 22.06 -4.41 8.09
C ASN A 49 21.72 -4.26 9.58
N ARG A 50 22.10 -5.25 10.41
CA ARG A 50 21.66 -5.33 11.82
C ARG A 50 22.40 -4.43 12.81
N SER A 51 23.33 -3.59 12.34
CA SER A 51 23.93 -2.49 13.12
C SER A 51 23.37 -1.10 12.74
N GLN A 52 22.33 -1.04 11.89
CA GLN A 52 21.63 0.21 11.57
C GLN A 52 20.84 0.72 12.79
N ILE A 53 21.29 1.84 13.36
CA ILE A 53 20.61 2.57 14.43
C ILE A 53 20.08 3.88 13.84
N GLU A 54 18.78 4.14 14.01
CA GLU A 54 18.16 5.42 13.65
C GLU A 54 17.53 6.06 14.89
N LEU A 55 18.09 7.20 15.30
CA LEU A 55 17.48 8.10 16.29
C LEU A 55 17.32 9.47 15.63
N ARG A 56 16.07 9.90 15.43
CA ARG A 56 15.74 11.25 14.95
C ARG A 56 14.81 11.93 15.94
N ALA A 57 15.42 12.54 16.96
CA ALA A 57 14.76 13.57 17.75
C ALA A 57 14.66 14.84 16.89
N SER A 58 13.45 15.31 16.66
CA SER A 58 13.18 16.48 15.84
C SER A 58 11.96 17.20 16.42
N ASP A 59 12.16 18.45 16.84
CA ASP A 59 11.06 19.40 16.93
C ASP A 59 10.68 19.79 15.49
N LEU A 60 9.39 19.85 15.13
CA LEU A 60 8.94 20.24 13.79
C LEU A 60 8.74 21.75 13.67
N GLU A 61 8.41 22.40 14.78
CA GLU A 61 8.88 23.77 14.98
C GLU A 61 10.42 23.73 15.12
N SER A 62 11.12 24.86 15.14
CA SER A 62 12.59 24.95 15.20
C SER A 62 13.37 24.39 13.98
N LEU A 63 12.99 23.26 13.37
CA LEU A 63 13.56 22.76 12.10
C LEU A 63 13.43 23.77 10.95
N LEU A 64 12.33 24.52 10.93
CA LEU A 64 12.05 25.56 9.96
C LEU A 64 12.21 26.95 10.60
N PRO A 65 12.82 27.95 9.93
CA PRO A 65 12.82 29.33 10.39
C PRO A 65 11.39 29.86 10.65
N PRO A 66 11.18 30.81 11.58
CA PRO A 66 9.85 31.35 11.88
C PRO A 66 9.10 31.89 10.66
N ASP A 67 9.80 32.55 9.74
CA ASP A 67 9.25 33.14 8.51
C ASP A 67 9.12 32.13 7.35
N HIS A 68 9.38 30.84 7.59
CA HIS A 68 9.32 29.82 6.54
C HIS A 68 7.89 29.61 6.04
N ARG A 69 7.71 29.61 4.70
CA ARG A 69 6.39 29.53 4.04
C ARG A 69 5.53 28.35 4.51
N ALA A 70 6.14 27.20 4.83
CA ALA A 70 5.40 26.04 5.35
C ALA A 70 4.73 26.32 6.71
N ARG A 71 5.36 27.09 7.61
CA ARG A 71 4.74 27.52 8.88
C ARG A 71 3.54 28.44 8.64
N LEU A 72 3.64 29.36 7.68
CA LEU A 72 2.54 30.24 7.28
C LEU A 72 1.35 29.44 6.71
N VAL A 73 1.64 28.43 5.87
CA VAL A 73 0.64 27.49 5.34
C VAL A 73 0.00 26.68 6.46
N TRP A 74 0.78 26.11 7.38
CA TRP A 74 0.26 25.34 8.51
C TRP A 74 -0.65 26.20 9.40
N GLY A 75 -0.18 27.38 9.82
CA GLY A 75 -0.98 28.32 10.61
C GLY A 75 -2.25 28.78 9.89
N TYR A 76 -2.22 28.95 8.56
CA TYR A 76 -3.44 29.18 7.77
C TYR A 76 -4.40 27.99 7.83
N VAL A 77 -3.91 26.77 7.59
CA VAL A 77 -4.70 25.53 7.57
C VAL A 77 -5.35 25.26 8.93
N GLN A 78 -4.65 25.47 10.05
CA GLN A 78 -5.20 25.35 11.41
C GLN A 78 -6.41 26.26 11.69
N ARG A 79 -6.62 27.32 10.91
CA ARG A 79 -7.78 28.23 11.02
C ARG A 79 -8.95 27.86 10.10
N GLN A 80 -8.81 26.82 9.26
CA GLN A 80 -9.84 26.42 8.31
C GLN A 80 -10.83 25.44 8.93
N ASN A 81 -12.11 25.57 8.59
CA ASN A 81 -13.14 24.68 9.11
C ASN A 81 -13.19 23.36 8.34
N LEU A 82 -12.41 22.36 8.78
CA LEU A 82 -12.42 21.00 8.22
C LEU A 82 -13.40 20.05 8.96
N SER A 83 -14.37 20.58 9.72
CA SER A 83 -15.25 19.77 10.59
C SER A 83 -16.04 18.69 9.84
N GLN A 84 -16.49 18.96 8.61
CA GLN A 84 -17.23 17.98 7.80
C GLN A 84 -16.35 16.76 7.45
N LEU A 85 -15.13 17.00 6.96
CA LEU A 85 -14.14 15.92 6.69
C LEU A 85 -13.82 15.14 7.96
N LEU A 86 -13.63 15.83 9.09
CA LEU A 86 -13.41 15.20 10.38
C LEU A 86 -14.62 14.36 10.83
N GLN A 87 -15.86 14.75 10.50
CA GLN A 87 -17.11 14.04 10.82
C GLN A 87 -17.34 12.78 9.97
N GLU A 88 -16.72 12.64 8.81
CA GLU A 88 -16.81 11.43 7.97
C GLU A 88 -15.94 10.25 8.48
N ILE A 89 -14.91 10.52 9.29
CA ILE A 89 -13.98 9.50 9.82
C ILE A 89 -14.71 8.47 10.69
N LYS A 90 -14.83 7.22 10.23
CA LYS A 90 -15.60 6.17 10.94
C LYS A 90 -14.88 5.52 12.13
N ALA A 91 -13.54 5.54 12.13
CA ALA A 91 -12.71 5.02 13.21
C ALA A 91 -12.69 6.00 14.40
N ARG A 92 -13.52 5.74 15.42
CA ARG A 92 -13.63 6.56 16.65
C ARG A 92 -13.99 5.70 17.85
N GLY A 93 -13.47 6.05 19.03
CA GLY A 93 -13.82 5.39 20.28
C GLY A 93 -13.55 3.88 20.22
N SER A 94 -14.59 3.07 20.44
CA SER A 94 -14.54 1.60 20.33
C SER A 94 -14.76 1.06 18.90
N ASN A 95 -15.04 1.90 17.90
CA ASN A 95 -15.25 1.44 16.52
C ASN A 95 -13.92 1.04 15.87
N ALA A 96 -13.83 -0.22 15.43
CA ALA A 96 -12.65 -0.76 14.76
C ALA A 96 -12.35 -0.04 13.43
N GLY A 97 -11.06 0.18 13.16
CA GLY A 97 -10.55 0.76 11.92
C GLY A 97 -9.11 1.24 12.08
N ARG A 98 -8.41 1.45 10.96
CA ARG A 98 -7.12 2.15 10.98
C ARG A 98 -7.37 3.63 11.29
N ALA A 99 -6.51 4.24 12.12
CA ALA A 99 -6.51 5.68 12.33
C ALA A 99 -6.40 6.42 10.99
N ALA A 100 -7.29 7.39 10.76
CA ALA A 100 -7.21 8.25 9.59
C ALA A 100 -6.05 9.24 9.72
N ILE A 101 -5.53 9.70 8.58
CA ILE A 101 -4.63 10.85 8.55
C ILE A 101 -5.48 12.10 8.83
N ASP A 102 -4.97 13.04 9.63
CA ASP A 102 -5.65 14.31 9.88
C ASP A 102 -5.83 15.07 8.55
N PRO A 103 -7.08 15.46 8.17
CA PRO A 103 -7.34 16.28 6.99
C PRO A 103 -6.49 17.56 6.91
N HIS A 104 -6.09 18.16 8.04
CA HIS A 104 -5.21 19.33 8.05
C HIS A 104 -3.84 19.02 7.46
N ILE A 105 -3.26 17.84 7.73
CA ILE A 105 -1.95 17.42 7.18
C ILE A 105 -2.04 17.30 5.66
N LEU A 106 -3.07 16.61 5.16
CA LEU A 106 -3.28 16.43 3.72
C LEU A 106 -3.53 17.76 3.00
N PHE A 107 -4.29 18.67 3.61
CA PHE A 107 -4.57 19.98 3.05
C PHE A 107 -3.34 20.90 3.07
N ALA A 108 -2.55 20.87 4.14
CA ALA A 108 -1.29 21.61 4.23
C ALA A 108 -0.26 21.13 3.22
N LEU A 109 -0.07 19.81 3.07
CA LEU A 109 0.82 19.23 2.06
C LEU A 109 0.39 19.61 0.64
N TRP A 110 -0.91 19.49 0.31
CA TRP A 110 -1.42 19.90 -1.00
C TRP A 110 -1.21 21.39 -1.29
N LEU A 111 -1.55 22.26 -0.33
CA LEU A 111 -1.42 23.71 -0.48
C LEU A 111 0.06 24.12 -0.59
N TYR A 112 0.93 23.57 0.27
CA TYR A 112 2.36 23.86 0.23
C TYR A 112 3.00 23.36 -1.08
N ALA A 113 2.71 22.12 -1.49
CA ALA A 113 3.17 21.56 -2.76
C ALA A 113 2.74 22.42 -3.96
N THR A 114 1.48 22.88 -3.97
CA THR A 114 0.96 23.76 -5.03
C THR A 114 1.71 25.10 -5.09
N LEU A 115 2.00 25.71 -3.94
CA LEU A 115 2.81 26.94 -3.85
C LEU A 115 4.29 26.72 -4.24
N ASP A 116 4.78 25.49 -4.13
CA ASP A 116 6.14 25.07 -4.51
C ASP A 116 6.22 24.53 -5.96
N GLY A 117 5.12 24.53 -6.71
CA GLY A 117 5.04 24.03 -8.08
C GLY A 117 5.02 22.49 -8.21
N VAL A 118 4.88 21.76 -7.10
CA VAL A 118 4.89 20.29 -7.06
C VAL A 118 3.48 19.74 -7.32
N GLY A 119 3.23 19.31 -8.55
CA GLY A 119 1.94 18.74 -8.99
C GLY A 119 1.80 17.21 -8.87
N SER A 120 2.80 16.49 -8.35
CA SER A 120 2.82 15.01 -8.34
C SER A 120 2.73 14.44 -6.92
N GLY A 121 1.69 13.63 -6.65
CA GLY A 121 1.55 12.95 -5.37
C GLY A 121 2.69 11.95 -5.05
N ARG A 122 3.36 11.39 -6.08
CA ARG A 122 4.57 10.58 -5.89
C ARG A 122 5.75 11.43 -5.40
N GLU A 123 5.84 12.66 -5.89
CA GLU A 123 6.88 13.61 -5.51
C GLU A 123 6.63 14.14 -4.11
N VAL A 124 5.39 14.51 -3.75
CA VAL A 124 5.03 14.85 -2.36
C VAL A 124 5.38 13.71 -1.39
N ALA A 125 5.05 12.46 -1.73
CA ALA A 125 5.38 11.30 -0.90
C ALA A 125 6.90 11.08 -0.73
N ARG A 126 7.71 11.50 -1.71
CA ARG A 126 9.18 11.51 -1.64
C ARG A 126 9.67 12.65 -0.76
N LEU A 127 9.20 13.87 -1.01
CA LEU A 127 9.59 15.08 -0.28
C LEU A 127 9.27 14.98 1.22
N SER A 128 8.13 14.38 1.61
CA SER A 128 7.78 14.12 3.02
C SER A 128 8.72 13.15 3.76
N GLN A 129 9.64 12.46 3.06
CA GLN A 129 10.67 11.61 3.66
C GLN A 129 12.04 12.31 3.73
N GLU A 130 12.26 13.33 2.91
CA GLU A 130 13.57 13.94 2.66
C GLU A 130 13.69 15.40 3.11
N HIS A 131 12.58 16.15 3.19
CA HIS A 131 12.57 17.59 3.45
C HIS A 131 11.63 17.97 4.60
N ASP A 132 12.16 18.64 5.63
CA ASP A 132 11.39 19.05 6.81
C ASP A 132 10.23 20.02 6.51
N ALA A 133 10.27 20.74 5.38
CA ALA A 133 9.16 21.56 4.90
C ALA A 133 7.90 20.75 4.48
N TYR A 134 8.04 19.43 4.33
CA TYR A 134 6.99 18.49 3.92
C TYR A 134 6.68 17.44 5.02
N ARG A 135 7.11 17.67 6.27
CA ARG A 135 6.90 16.76 7.41
C ARG A 135 5.90 17.33 8.40
#